data_AF-A0A6G9CTE8-F1
#
_entry.id   AF-A0A6G9CTE8-F1
#
_cell.length_a   1.000
_cell.length_b   1.000
_cell.length_c   1.000
_cell.angle_alpha   90.00
_cell.angle_beta   90.00
_cell.angle_gamma   90.00
#
_symmetry.space_group_name_H-M   'P 1'
#
loop_
_entity.id
_entity.type
_entity.pdbx_description
1 polymer ?
#
loop_
_entity_poly.entity_id
_entity_poly.type
_entity_poly.pdbx_seq_one_letter_code
_entity_poly.pdbx_strand_id
1 'polypeptide(L)'
;MRKLVYYVGASLDGYIAGPGGEFDFLPVSEQITAWICDRYPETVPTHVRPALGIEDAPNKTFDTVVMGRGSYEPGLAAGVKSPFAHLRQFVVSTTIPDTEDPPSPSFAPIRLG
;
A
#
# COMPACT_ATOMS: atom_id res chain seq x y z
N MET A 1 13.48 -16.93 6.12
CA MET A 1 13.33 -15.52 5.71
C MET A 1 12.67 -15.50 4.33
N ARG A 2 11.51 -14.84 4.15
CA ARG A 2 10.91 -14.66 2.81
C ARG A 2 11.71 -13.59 2.04
N LYS A 3 11.73 -13.69 0.71
CA LYS A 3 12.28 -12.65 -0.17
C LYS A 3 11.36 -11.42 -0.14
N LEU A 4 11.93 -10.23 -0.02
CA LEU A 4 11.21 -8.96 -0.07
C LEU A 4 11.62 -8.17 -1.31
N VAL A 5 10.66 -7.43 -1.86
CA VAL A 5 10.86 -6.46 -2.94
C VAL A 5 10.48 -5.09 -2.38
N TYR A 6 11.36 -4.12 -2.51
CA TYR A 6 11.07 -2.73 -2.15
C TYR A 6 10.55 -2.00 -3.38
N TYR A 7 9.24 -1.78 -3.42
CA TYR A 7 8.54 -1.09 -4.50
C TYR A 7 8.19 0.33 -4.03
N VAL A 8 8.76 1.35 -4.67
CA VAL A 8 8.69 2.74 -4.20
C VAL A 8 8.71 3.72 -5.37
N GLY A 9 7.94 4.80 -5.24
CA GLY A 9 8.10 6.02 -6.04
C GLY A 9 8.96 7.01 -5.26
N ALA A 10 9.95 7.60 -5.93
CA ALA A 10 10.86 8.56 -5.30
C ALA A 10 11.17 9.70 -6.27
N SER A 11 11.52 10.86 -5.71
CA SER A 11 12.10 11.98 -6.45
C SER A 11 13.52 11.65 -6.94
N LEU A 12 14.04 12.46 -7.85
CA LEU A 12 15.37 12.27 -8.43
C LEU A 12 16.50 12.36 -7.38
N ASP A 13 16.30 13.18 -6.36
CA ASP A 13 17.18 13.33 -5.20
C ASP A 13 16.93 12.29 -4.09
N GLY A 14 16.04 11.31 -4.33
CA GLY A 14 15.90 10.11 -3.51
C GLY A 14 14.92 10.22 -2.35
N TYR A 15 14.08 11.25 -2.31
CA TYR A 15 13.04 11.42 -1.28
C TYR A 15 11.73 10.78 -1.71
N ILE A 16 10.97 10.27 -0.74
CA ILE A 16 9.67 9.61 -0.97
C ILE A 16 8.49 10.43 -0.42
N ALA A 17 8.80 11.47 0.36
CA ALA A 17 7.82 12.35 0.96
C ALA A 17 8.46 13.71 1.28
N GLY A 18 7.62 14.74 1.40
CA GLY A 18 8.00 16.06 1.88
C GLY A 18 8.20 16.08 3.40
N PRO A 19 8.66 17.20 3.97
CA PRO A 19 8.94 17.32 5.40
C PRO A 19 7.68 17.17 6.28
N GLY A 20 6.48 17.40 5.72
CA GLY A 20 5.20 17.17 6.38
C GLY A 20 4.56 15.81 6.05
N GLY A 21 5.25 14.94 5.30
CA GLY A 21 4.71 13.65 4.84
C GLY A 21 3.90 13.73 3.54
N GLU A 22 4.00 14.84 2.82
CA GLU A 22 3.35 15.04 1.53
C GLU A 22 3.88 14.04 0.49
N PHE A 23 3.04 13.58 -0.43
CA PHE A 23 3.43 12.65 -1.50
C PHE A 23 2.71 12.93 -2.83
N ASP A 24 1.82 13.92 -2.83
CA ASP A 24 1.02 14.39 -3.97
C ASP A 24 1.87 15.09 -5.05
N PHE A 25 3.11 15.46 -4.73
CA PHE A 25 4.06 15.99 -5.70
C PHE A 25 4.65 14.93 -6.64
N LEU A 26 4.50 13.63 -6.35
CA LEU A 26 4.94 12.55 -7.24
C LEU A 26 3.95 12.40 -8.39
N PRO A 27 4.33 12.71 -9.65
CA PRO A 27 3.39 12.69 -10.76
C PRO A 27 2.98 11.25 -11.11
N VAL A 28 1.68 11.00 -11.17
CA VAL A 28 1.10 9.75 -11.68
C VAL A 28 0.34 10.06 -12.97
N SER A 29 1.04 9.96 -14.11
CA SER A 29 0.44 10.16 -15.43
C SER A 29 -0.39 8.96 -15.86
N GLU A 30 -1.28 9.14 -16.83
CA GLU A 30 -2.05 8.03 -17.44
C GLU A 30 -1.14 6.89 -17.92
N GLN A 31 0.01 7.22 -18.51
CA GLN A 31 0.98 6.23 -18.98
C GLN A 31 1.56 5.40 -17.82
N ILE A 32 1.90 6.04 -16.70
CA ILE A 32 2.40 5.34 -15.51
C ILE A 32 1.28 4.50 -14.90
N THR A 33 0.06 5.04 -14.79
CA THR A 33 -1.11 4.30 -14.31
C THR A 33 -1.35 3.04 -15.14
N ALA A 34 -1.36 3.15 -16.47
CA ALA A 34 -1.55 2.01 -17.36
C ALA A 34 -0.45 0.96 -17.18
N TRP A 35 0.80 1.38 -17.04
CA TRP A 35 1.93 0.48 -16.79
C TRP A 35 1.83 -0.23 -15.42
N ILE A 36 1.40 0.47 -14.38
CA ILE A 36 1.16 -0.11 -13.04
C ILE A 36 0.04 -1.15 -13.11
N CYS A 37 -1.11 -0.79 -13.69
CA CYS A 37 -2.26 -1.67 -13.83
C CYS A 37 -1.92 -2.94 -14.64
N ASP A 38 -1.09 -2.83 -15.67
CA ASP A 38 -0.63 -4.00 -16.42
C ASP A 38 0.37 -4.84 -15.63
N ARG A 39 1.41 -4.23 -15.04
CA ARG A 39 2.55 -5.00 -14.54
C ARG A 39 2.45 -5.41 -13.07
N TYR A 40 1.86 -4.55 -12.24
CA TYR A 40 1.74 -4.72 -10.80
C TYR A 40 0.35 -4.30 -10.29
N PRO A 41 -0.75 -4.89 -10.80
CA PRO A 41 -2.10 -4.47 -10.42
C PRO A 41 -2.36 -4.57 -8.91
N GLU A 42 -1.64 -5.44 -8.20
CA GLU A 42 -1.66 -5.56 -6.72
C GLU A 42 -1.28 -4.27 -5.97
N THR A 43 -0.51 -3.38 -6.61
CA THR A 43 -0.04 -2.14 -5.98
C THR A 43 -1.08 -1.03 -6.04
N VAL A 44 -2.22 -1.28 -6.70
CA VAL A 44 -3.37 -0.36 -6.73
C VAL A 44 -4.26 -0.63 -5.52
N PRO A 45 -4.53 0.36 -4.65
CA PRO A 45 -5.41 0.19 -3.50
C PRO A 45 -6.78 -0.34 -3.90
N THR A 46 -7.34 -1.28 -3.14
CA THR A 46 -8.60 -1.99 -3.44
C THR A 46 -9.73 -1.04 -3.81
N HIS A 47 -9.89 0.05 -3.07
CA HIS A 47 -10.96 1.03 -3.29
C HIS A 47 -10.77 1.88 -4.56
N VAL A 48 -9.58 1.91 -5.14
CA VAL A 48 -9.25 2.64 -6.39
C VAL A 48 -9.44 1.74 -7.62
N ARG A 49 -9.31 0.42 -7.47
CA ARG A 49 -9.37 -0.56 -8.58
C ARG A 49 -10.59 -0.43 -9.49
N PRO A 50 -11.83 -0.20 -8.98
CA PRO A 50 -13.00 -0.03 -9.85
C PRO A 50 -12.91 1.19 -10.78
N ALA A 51 -12.37 2.31 -10.28
CA ALA A 51 -12.20 3.53 -11.07
C ALA A 51 -11.20 3.36 -12.22
N LEU A 52 -10.32 2.35 -12.15
CA LEU A 52 -9.34 2.01 -13.17
C LEU A 52 -9.73 0.78 -14.01
N GLY A 53 -10.93 0.23 -13.80
CA GLY A 53 -11.43 -0.93 -14.55
C GLY A 53 -10.69 -2.25 -14.27
N ILE A 54 -10.03 -2.37 -13.12
CA ILE A 54 -9.23 -3.55 -12.74
C ILE A 54 -9.73 -4.22 -11.45
N GLU A 55 -11.01 -4.06 -11.11
CA GLU A 55 -11.57 -4.59 -9.86
C GLU A 55 -11.25 -6.08 -9.66
N ASP A 56 -11.45 -6.88 -10.71
CA ASP A 56 -11.25 -8.33 -10.71
C ASP A 56 -9.87 -8.80 -11.19
N ALA A 57 -8.94 -7.87 -11.48
CA ALA A 57 -7.63 -8.26 -11.99
C ALA A 57 -6.86 -9.13 -10.97
N PRO A 58 -6.41 -10.33 -11.33
CA PRO A 58 -5.71 -11.21 -10.39
C PRO A 58 -4.32 -10.66 -10.05
N ASN A 59 -3.80 -11.05 -8.88
CA ASN A 59 -2.43 -10.75 -8.50
C ASN A 59 -1.44 -11.47 -9.43
N LYS A 60 -0.43 -10.75 -9.92
CA LYS A 60 0.64 -11.23 -10.81
C LYS A 60 1.95 -11.46 -10.06
N THR A 61 2.35 -10.57 -9.16
CA THR A 61 3.69 -10.58 -8.55
C THR A 61 3.66 -10.68 -7.03
N PHE A 62 2.78 -9.94 -6.37
CA PHE A 62 2.79 -9.82 -4.90
C PHE A 62 1.57 -10.48 -4.26
N ASP A 63 1.78 -11.19 -3.15
CA ASP A 63 0.71 -11.74 -2.32
C ASP A 63 0.54 -10.99 -0.98
N THR A 64 1.52 -10.13 -0.65
CA THR A 64 1.68 -9.51 0.66
C THR A 64 2.24 -8.10 0.49
N VAL A 65 1.72 -7.15 1.28
CA VAL A 65 2.27 -5.81 1.46
C VAL A 65 2.68 -5.62 2.92
N VAL A 66 3.85 -5.01 3.11
CA VAL A 66 4.35 -4.56 4.40
C VAL A 66 4.51 -3.05 4.32
N MET A 67 3.90 -2.33 5.25
CA MET A 67 3.94 -0.87 5.30
C MET A 67 4.27 -0.38 6.71
N GLY A 68 4.84 0.82 6.81
CA GLY A 68 4.95 1.51 8.09
C GLY A 68 3.67 2.27 8.43
N ARG A 69 3.54 2.71 9.69
CA ARG A 69 2.44 3.57 10.14
C ARG A 69 2.22 4.80 9.24
N GLY A 70 3.30 5.50 8.86
CA GLY A 70 3.19 6.73 8.05
C GLY A 70 2.54 6.53 6.67
N SER A 71 2.71 5.35 6.07
CA SER A 71 2.03 5.00 4.81
C SER A 71 0.57 4.57 5.04
N TYR A 72 0.27 4.02 6.21
CA TYR A 72 -1.06 3.51 6.56
C TYR A 72 -2.03 4.64 6.97
N GLU A 73 -1.53 5.61 7.72
CA GLU A 73 -2.31 6.65 8.40
C GLU A 73 -3.14 7.55 7.48
N PRO A 74 -2.68 7.99 6.29
CA PRO A 74 -3.51 8.76 5.37
C PRO A 74 -4.75 8.00 4.90
N GLY A 75 -4.60 6.71 4.59
CA GLY A 75 -5.71 5.84 4.20
C GLY A 75 -6.69 5.63 5.37
N LEU A 76 -6.15 5.42 6.57
CA LEU A 76 -6.96 5.29 7.79
C LEU A 76 -7.78 6.55 8.07
N ALA A 77 -7.18 7.74 7.94
CA ALA A 77 -7.86 9.03 8.12
C ALA A 77 -8.99 9.24 7.09
N ALA A 78 -8.85 8.68 5.89
CA ALA A 78 -9.89 8.65 4.85
C ALA A 78 -10.93 7.52 5.06
N GLY A 79 -10.90 6.80 6.18
CA GLY A 79 -11.82 5.71 6.48
C GLY A 79 -11.47 4.36 5.83
N VAL A 80 -10.32 4.26 5.14
CA VAL A 80 -9.85 3.05 4.46
C VAL A 80 -8.94 2.24 5.39
N LYS A 81 -9.55 1.35 6.19
CA LYS A 81 -8.82 0.50 7.15
C LYS A 81 -7.98 -0.60 6.51
N SER A 82 -8.32 -1.03 5.30
CA SER A 82 -7.69 -2.14 4.58
C SER A 82 -7.42 -1.73 3.12
N PRO A 83 -6.40 -0.88 2.88
CA PRO A 83 -6.15 -0.29 1.56
C PRO A 83 -5.85 -1.32 0.49
N PHE A 84 -5.29 -2.48 0.84
CA PHE A 84 -4.97 -3.57 -0.09
C PHE A 84 -5.67 -4.87 0.32
N ALA A 85 -6.99 -4.84 0.50
CA ALA A 85 -7.79 -6.00 0.94
C ALA A 85 -7.63 -7.29 0.09
N HIS A 86 -7.10 -7.19 -1.14
CA HIS A 86 -6.78 -8.32 -2.01
C HIS A 86 -5.37 -8.92 -1.76
N LEU A 87 -4.62 -8.37 -0.80
CA LEU A 87 -3.30 -8.82 -0.36
C LEU A 87 -3.30 -9.14 1.13
N ARG A 88 -2.28 -9.90 1.52
CA ARG A 88 -1.91 -10.00 2.93
C ARG A 88 -1.29 -8.67 3.41
N GLN A 89 -1.82 -8.03 4.44
CA GLN A 89 -1.36 -6.71 4.90
C GLN A 89 -0.72 -6.73 6.28
N PHE A 90 0.50 -6.18 6.39
CA PHE A 90 1.17 -5.95 7.68
C PHE A 90 1.49 -4.46 7.85
N VAL A 91 1.16 -3.91 9.01
CA VAL A 91 1.52 -2.54 9.40
C VAL A 91 2.55 -2.60 10.53
N VAL A 92 3.77 -2.17 10.25
CA VAL A 92 4.83 -2.10 11.25
C VAL A 92 4.67 -0.80 12.04
N SER A 93 4.47 -0.92 13.36
CA SER A 93 4.23 0.22 14.24
C SER A 93 4.61 -0.10 15.69
N THR A 94 5.01 0.92 16.44
CA THR A 94 5.25 0.82 17.89
C THR A 94 4.10 1.40 18.72
N THR A 95 3.15 2.08 18.08
CA THR A 95 2.08 2.83 18.75
C THR A 95 0.68 2.42 18.33
N ILE A 96 0.53 1.69 17.22
CA ILE A 96 -0.76 1.10 16.85
C ILE A 96 -0.85 -0.23 17.60
N PRO A 97 -1.84 -0.41 18.49
CA PRO A 97 -1.99 -1.64 19.23
C PRO A 97 -2.35 -2.80 18.30
N ASP A 98 -1.97 -4.01 18.72
CA ASP A 98 -2.41 -5.23 18.06
C ASP A 98 -3.93 -5.36 18.24
N THR A 99 -4.68 -4.98 17.22
CA THR A 99 -6.13 -5.20 17.17
C THR A 99 -6.40 -6.64 16.72
N GLU A 100 -7.09 -7.42 17.56
CA GLU A 100 -7.63 -8.75 17.23
C GLU A 100 -8.80 -8.73 16.22
N ASP A 101 -9.17 -7.55 15.70
CA ASP A 101 -10.33 -7.37 14.82
C ASP A 101 -9.98 -7.81 13.39
N PRO A 102 -10.65 -8.82 12.79
CA PRO A 102 -10.28 -9.34 11.49
C PRO A 102 -11.12 -8.68 10.39
N PRO A 103 -10.57 -7.76 9.57
CA PRO A 103 -11.14 -7.50 8.26
C PRO A 103 -10.48 -8.47 7.27
N SER A 104 -10.99 -9.71 7.19
CA SER A 104 -10.54 -10.69 6.18
C SER A 104 -9.06 -11.12 6.35
N PRO A 105 -8.55 -12.13 5.62
CA PRO A 105 -7.41 -12.91 6.09
C PRO A 105 -6.10 -12.16 5.84
N SER A 106 -5.67 -11.28 6.76
CA SER A 106 -4.23 -10.95 6.89
C SER A 106 -3.82 -9.82 7.84
N PHE A 107 -4.71 -8.95 8.29
CA PHE A 107 -4.26 -7.75 8.99
C PHE A 107 -3.61 -8.11 10.34
N ALA A 108 -2.30 -7.94 10.44
CA ALA A 108 -1.56 -8.07 11.69
C ALA A 108 -0.55 -6.93 11.81
N PRO A 109 -0.68 -6.04 12.80
CA PRO A 109 0.40 -5.13 13.13
C PRO A 109 1.64 -5.90 13.63
N ILE A 110 2.83 -5.40 13.31
CA ILE A 110 4.10 -5.97 13.76
C ILE A 110 4.76 -4.97 14.69
N ARG A 111 4.90 -5.33 15.97
CA ARG A 111 5.68 -4.57 16.95
C ARG A 111 7.16 -4.91 16.82
N LEU A 112 7.98 -3.93 16.46
CA LEU A 112 9.43 -4.02 16.59
C LEU A 112 9.78 -3.65 18.03
N GLY A 113 10.45 -4.57 18.74
CA GLY A 113 10.91 -4.40 20.12
C GLY A 113 12.11 -3.48 20.24
#